data_AF-A0A7S0X773-F1
#
_entry.id   AF-A0A7S0X773-F1
#
_cell.length_a   1.000
_cell.length_b   1.000
_cell.length_c   1.000
_cell.angle_alpha   90.00
_cell.angle_beta   90.00
_cell.angle_gamma   90.00
#
_symmetry.space_group_name_H-M   'P 1'
#
loop_
_entity.id
_entity.type
_entity.pdbx_description
1 polymer ?
#
loop_
_entity_poly.entity_id
_entity_poly.type
_entity_poly.pdbx_seq_one_letter_code
_entity_poly.pdbx_strand_id
1 'polypeptide(L)'
;PSVDRSGRYRDEGPERGAAVETLSQRLASDLRRQIKRLGTPSVLTVEWFEMVESLQHITNVALMEQKLPNKLGDDATLWEREDLTVRFMLEEGKLNVTLRAMVSHRNFLRRPRELEEKVLATAAYHKVDRAVVESRVQTCEKCAGQLLRCCYLAVESLQTTDMPLLTRYVASILANTRAEAFTGTNDRDKFQETQVLYYCCSVYARHLGSLDEDQVMGLARDEGLLARLAHVL
;
A
#
# COMPACT_ATOMS: atom_id res chain seq x y z
N PRO A 1 59.97 -17.96 20.26
CA PRO A 1 59.10 -17.01 19.54
C PRO A 1 57.64 -17.50 19.59
N SER A 2 56.91 -17.08 20.62
CA SER A 2 55.47 -17.32 20.80
C SER A 2 54.70 -16.15 20.18
N VAL A 3 53.91 -16.41 19.13
CA VAL A 3 53.02 -15.42 18.53
C VAL A 3 51.64 -15.60 19.16
N ASP A 4 51.30 -14.64 20.00
CA ASP A 4 49.98 -14.44 20.60
C ASP A 4 48.93 -14.17 19.50
N ARG A 5 47.87 -14.98 19.47
CA ARG A 5 46.70 -14.80 18.59
C ARG A 5 45.52 -14.32 19.43
N SER A 6 45.60 -13.10 19.95
CA SER A 6 44.48 -12.39 20.57
C SER A 6 43.99 -11.28 19.62
N GLY A 7 43.43 -11.71 18.49
CA GLY A 7 42.79 -10.83 17.52
C GLY A 7 41.42 -10.35 18.00
N ARG A 8 41.39 -9.14 18.58
CA ARG A 8 40.28 -8.17 18.56
C ARG A 8 38.85 -8.73 18.43
N TYR A 9 38.25 -9.10 19.56
CA TYR A 9 36.84 -8.74 19.76
C TYR A 9 36.81 -7.23 19.99
N ARG A 10 36.48 -6.49 18.94
CA ARG A 10 36.14 -5.07 19.07
C ARG A 10 34.78 -5.04 19.75
N ASP A 11 34.81 -4.71 21.03
CA ASP A 11 33.65 -4.40 21.85
C ASP A 11 32.86 -3.28 21.17
N GLU A 12 31.72 -3.61 20.55
CA GLU A 12 30.75 -2.62 20.09
C GLU A 12 30.09 -2.06 21.34
N GLY A 13 30.69 -1.00 21.89
CA GLY A 13 30.33 -0.50 23.22
C GLY A 13 28.82 -0.18 23.39
N PRO A 14 28.29 -0.34 24.61
CA PRO A 14 26.87 -0.21 24.93
C PRO A 14 26.23 1.12 24.50
N GLU A 15 27.03 2.18 24.38
CA GLU A 15 26.59 3.51 23.92
C GLU A 15 26.16 3.53 22.44
N ARG A 16 26.80 2.73 21.57
CA ARG A 16 26.39 2.63 20.15
C ARG A 16 25.08 1.86 20.00
N GLY A 17 24.90 0.79 20.79
CA GLY A 17 23.65 0.03 20.83
C GLY A 17 22.47 0.92 21.26
N ALA A 18 22.64 1.69 22.34
CA ALA A 18 21.63 2.61 22.83
C ALA A 18 21.29 3.73 21.82
N ALA A 19 22.27 4.25 21.08
CA ALA A 19 22.06 5.25 20.05
C ALA A 19 21.27 4.70 18.85
N VAL A 20 21.57 3.48 18.41
CA VAL A 20 20.85 2.80 17.32
C VAL A 20 19.41 2.49 17.72
N GLU A 21 19.21 2.00 18.95
CA GLU A 21 17.88 1.72 19.48
C GLU A 21 17.03 3.00 19.58
N THR A 22 17.62 4.09 20.08
CA THR A 22 16.95 5.40 20.15
C THR A 22 16.55 5.90 18.76
N LEU A 23 17.41 5.71 17.74
CA LEU A 23 17.11 6.08 16.36
C LEU A 23 15.95 5.23 15.81
N SER A 24 15.97 3.92 16.05
CA SER A 24 14.91 3.00 15.63
C SER A 24 13.55 3.39 16.23
N GLN A 25 13.52 3.69 17.53
CA GLN A 25 12.30 4.15 18.21
C GLN A 25 11.77 5.47 17.63
N ARG A 26 12.65 6.41 17.28
CA ARG A 26 12.27 7.68 16.65
C ARG A 26 11.68 7.47 15.25
N LEU A 27 12.28 6.60 14.44
CA LEU A 27 11.77 6.26 13.11
C LEU A 27 10.40 5.57 13.18
N ALA A 28 10.22 4.64 14.12
CA ALA A 28 8.93 3.99 14.36
C ALA A 28 7.85 5.00 14.79
N SER A 29 8.21 5.94 15.68
CA SER A 29 7.29 7.00 16.13
C SER A 29 6.90 7.97 15.00
N ASP A 30 7.85 8.37 14.15
CA ASP A 30 7.55 9.17 12.96
C ASP A 30 6.64 8.42 11.98
N LEU A 31 6.97 7.16 11.66
CA LEU A 31 6.15 6.32 10.78
C LEU A 31 4.70 6.23 11.29
N ARG A 32 4.51 5.92 12.58
CA ARG A 32 3.18 5.84 13.19
C ARG A 32 2.44 7.18 13.13
N ARG A 33 3.15 8.30 13.31
CA ARG A 33 2.59 9.65 13.14
C ARG A 33 2.17 9.92 11.69
N GLN A 34 2.96 9.51 10.69
CA GLN A 34 2.57 9.64 9.28
C GLN A 34 1.31 8.80 8.98
N ILE A 35 1.25 7.56 9.47
CA ILE A 35 0.09 6.67 9.30
C ILE A 35 -1.18 7.30 9.88
N LYS A 36 -1.10 7.93 11.06
CA LYS A 36 -2.23 8.63 11.67
C LYS A 36 -2.83 9.74 10.78
N ARG A 37 -2.01 10.37 9.92
CA ARG A 37 -2.44 11.41 8.97
C ARG A 37 -3.20 10.87 7.76
N LEU A 38 -3.17 9.56 7.51
CA LEU A 38 -3.95 8.96 6.43
C LEU A 38 -5.45 9.19 6.68
N GLY A 39 -6.14 9.70 5.66
CA GLY A 39 -7.53 10.11 5.73
C GLY A 39 -8.26 9.90 4.41
N THR A 40 -9.41 10.56 4.26
CA THR A 40 -10.18 10.58 3.01
C THR A 40 -10.46 12.03 2.56
N PRO A 41 -9.44 12.92 2.49
CA PRO A 41 -9.64 14.27 1.99
C PRO A 41 -10.08 14.26 0.53
N SER A 42 -10.77 15.31 0.11
CA SER A 42 -11.17 15.46 -1.28
C SER A 42 -9.93 15.62 -2.18
N VAL A 43 -9.93 14.96 -3.33
CA VAL A 43 -8.77 14.96 -4.24
C VAL A 43 -8.43 16.38 -4.69
N LEU A 44 -7.14 16.73 -4.67
CA LEU A 44 -6.57 18.06 -4.98
C LEU A 44 -6.83 19.18 -3.95
N THR A 45 -7.31 18.89 -2.74
CA THR A 45 -7.24 19.86 -1.63
C THR A 45 -5.85 19.88 -0.99
N VAL A 46 -5.56 20.91 -0.19
CA VAL A 46 -4.28 21.04 0.52
C VAL A 46 -4.03 19.83 1.43
N GLU A 47 -5.06 19.41 2.17
CA GLU A 47 -4.99 18.25 3.07
C GLU A 47 -4.74 16.95 2.29
N TRP A 48 -5.25 16.85 1.05
CA TRP A 48 -4.96 15.72 0.18
C TRP A 48 -3.49 15.70 -0.25
N PHE A 49 -2.89 16.84 -0.58
CA PHE A 49 -1.45 16.89 -0.89
C PHE A 49 -0.59 16.48 0.30
N GLU A 50 -0.88 16.99 1.50
CA GLU A 50 -0.18 16.60 2.73
C GLU A 50 -0.31 15.09 3.00
N MET A 51 -1.52 14.54 2.81
CA MET A 51 -1.76 13.11 2.93
C MET A 51 -0.96 12.31 1.89
N VAL A 52 -0.85 12.78 0.64
CA VAL A 52 -0.07 12.10 -0.41
C VAL A 52 1.41 12.05 -0.06
N GLU A 53 1.96 13.09 0.57
CA GLU A 53 3.35 13.08 1.05
C GLU A 53 3.56 12.05 2.16
N SER A 54 2.66 12.02 3.16
CA SER A 54 2.66 10.98 4.19
C SER A 54 2.54 9.58 3.58
N LEU A 55 1.61 9.40 2.63
CA LEU A 55 1.36 8.12 1.95
C LEU A 55 2.60 7.64 1.18
N GLN A 56 3.28 8.54 0.46
CA GLN A 56 4.51 8.22 -0.25
C GLN A 56 5.62 7.78 0.71
N HIS A 57 5.80 8.49 1.82
CA HIS A 57 6.76 8.12 2.84
C HIS A 57 6.48 6.73 3.42
N ILE A 58 5.23 6.47 3.85
CA ILE A 58 4.81 5.19 4.43
C ILE A 58 5.02 4.05 3.43
N THR A 59 4.64 4.26 2.16
CA THR A 59 4.78 3.24 1.12
C THR A 59 6.25 2.89 0.88
N ASN A 60 7.14 3.90 0.86
CA ASN A 60 8.57 3.64 0.70
C ASN A 60 9.12 2.79 1.85
N VAL A 61 8.70 3.06 3.09
CA VAL A 61 9.11 2.25 4.25
C VAL A 61 8.55 0.83 4.14
N ALA A 62 7.26 0.66 3.83
CA ALA A 62 6.67 -0.66 3.63
C ALA A 62 7.38 -1.49 2.55
N LEU A 63 7.72 -0.87 1.41
CA LEU A 63 8.45 -1.52 0.33
C LEU A 63 9.91 -1.85 0.70
N MET A 64 10.51 -1.10 1.61
CA MET A 64 11.82 -1.43 2.17
C MET A 64 11.73 -2.62 3.12
N GLU A 65 10.73 -2.65 4.01
CA GLU A 65 10.45 -3.77 4.91
C GLU A 65 10.28 -5.08 4.12
N GLN A 66 9.53 -5.06 3.02
CA GLN A 66 9.33 -6.25 2.18
C GLN A 66 10.59 -6.81 1.50
N LYS A 67 11.65 -6.01 1.37
CA LYS A 67 12.93 -6.46 0.79
C LYS A 67 13.82 -7.10 1.85
N LEU A 68 13.48 -6.98 3.13
CA LEU A 68 14.23 -7.63 4.19
C LEU A 68 13.96 -9.14 4.13
N PRO A 69 14.99 -9.98 4.33
CA PRO A 69 14.81 -11.42 4.32
C PRO A 69 13.87 -11.83 5.45
N ASN A 70 12.77 -12.50 5.10
CA ASN A 70 11.89 -13.09 6.10
C ASN A 70 12.59 -14.30 6.75
N LYS A 71 13.12 -14.12 7.95
CA LYS A 71 13.85 -15.15 8.70
C LYS A 71 12.95 -16.25 9.25
N LEU A 72 11.64 -16.01 9.30
CA LEU A 72 10.66 -16.85 9.99
C LEU A 72 9.81 -17.72 9.04
N GLY A 73 10.05 -17.62 7.73
CA GLY A 73 9.29 -18.35 6.71
C GLY A 73 7.90 -17.76 6.42
N ASP A 74 7.22 -18.32 5.42
CA ASP A 74 5.96 -17.77 4.90
C ASP A 74 4.77 -17.91 5.86
N ASP A 75 4.85 -18.82 6.83
CA ASP A 75 3.79 -19.07 7.84
C ASP A 75 3.87 -18.10 9.04
N ALA A 76 4.88 -17.23 9.09
CA ALA A 76 5.03 -16.27 10.17
C ALA A 76 3.87 -15.27 10.19
N THR A 77 3.26 -15.11 11.36
CA THR A 77 2.19 -14.14 11.57
C THR A 77 2.72 -12.71 11.41
N LEU A 78 1.83 -11.76 11.17
CA LEU A 78 2.18 -10.34 11.07
C LEU A 78 2.93 -9.85 12.31
N TRP A 79 2.62 -10.40 13.49
CA TRP A 79 3.17 -10.03 14.79
C TRP A 79 4.57 -10.62 15.06
N GLU A 80 5.01 -11.54 14.22
CA GLU A 80 6.34 -12.14 14.27
C GLU A 80 7.29 -11.51 13.23
N ARG A 81 6.75 -11.03 12.11
CA ARG A 81 7.51 -10.41 11.00
C ARG A 81 7.94 -8.98 11.26
N GLU A 82 9.09 -8.53 10.75
CA GLU A 82 9.61 -7.16 10.93
C GLU A 82 8.81 -6.04 10.17
N ASP A 83 7.54 -6.30 9.82
CA ASP A 83 6.67 -5.41 9.03
C ASP A 83 5.95 -4.36 9.90
N LEU A 84 6.72 -3.45 10.51
CA LEU A 84 6.18 -2.39 11.38
C LEU A 84 5.13 -1.53 10.68
N THR A 85 5.29 -1.25 9.39
CA THR A 85 4.36 -0.41 8.64
C THR A 85 2.97 -1.06 8.58
N VAL A 86 2.90 -2.36 8.25
CA VAL A 86 1.61 -3.08 8.15
C VAL A 86 0.96 -3.22 9.52
N ARG A 87 1.75 -3.47 10.58
CA ARG A 87 1.23 -3.50 11.96
C ARG A 87 0.60 -2.18 12.37
N PHE A 88 1.29 -1.05 12.17
CA PHE A 88 0.73 0.25 12.50
C PHE A 88 -0.49 0.62 11.64
N MET A 89 -0.52 0.20 10.38
CA MET A 89 -1.72 0.36 9.53
C MET A 89 -2.95 -0.34 10.12
N LEU A 90 -2.79 -1.52 10.72
CA LEU A 90 -3.86 -2.24 11.39
C LEU A 90 -4.21 -1.65 12.75
N GLU A 91 -3.23 -1.42 13.62
CA GLU A 91 -3.44 -0.86 14.95
C GLU A 91 -4.18 0.48 14.90
N GLU A 92 -3.88 1.32 13.91
CA GLU A 92 -4.49 2.64 13.73
C GLU A 92 -5.77 2.61 12.87
N GLY A 93 -6.22 1.42 12.44
CA GLY A 93 -7.42 1.25 11.62
C GLY A 93 -7.35 1.94 10.25
N LYS A 94 -6.14 2.16 9.72
CA LYS A 94 -5.91 2.93 8.50
C LYS A 94 -6.02 2.12 7.22
N LEU A 95 -6.01 0.79 7.31
CA LEU A 95 -6.17 -0.09 6.15
C LEU A 95 -7.44 0.23 5.35
N ASN A 96 -8.61 0.21 6.01
CA ASN A 96 -9.88 0.51 5.37
C ASN A 96 -10.04 1.99 4.98
N VAL A 97 -9.35 2.91 5.68
CA VAL A 97 -9.31 4.32 5.31
C VAL A 97 -8.58 4.50 3.97
N THR A 98 -7.44 3.84 3.80
CA THR A 98 -6.69 3.85 2.54
C THR A 98 -7.48 3.22 1.39
N LEU A 99 -8.19 2.11 1.64
CA LEU A 99 -9.08 1.51 0.63
C LEU A 99 -10.20 2.48 0.19
N ARG A 100 -10.87 3.16 1.13
CA ARG A 100 -11.89 4.18 0.80
C ARG A 100 -11.29 5.37 0.05
N ALA A 101 -10.10 5.82 0.44
CA ALA A 101 -9.39 6.90 -0.25
C ALA A 101 -9.10 6.51 -1.71
N MET A 102 -8.68 5.25 -1.95
CA MET A 102 -8.44 4.71 -3.29
C MET A 102 -9.70 4.63 -4.14
N VAL A 103 -10.82 4.20 -3.56
CA VAL A 103 -12.12 4.19 -4.24
C VAL A 103 -12.54 5.62 -4.62
N SER A 104 -12.44 6.57 -3.68
CA SER A 104 -12.75 7.99 -3.92
C SER A 104 -11.87 8.58 -5.03
N HIS A 105 -10.56 8.30 -4.97
CA HIS A 105 -9.59 8.72 -5.97
C HIS A 105 -9.95 8.18 -7.36
N ARG A 106 -10.23 6.87 -7.50
CA ARG A 106 -10.60 6.28 -8.79
C ARG A 106 -11.92 6.85 -9.33
N ASN A 107 -12.91 7.08 -8.46
CA ASN A 107 -14.17 7.70 -8.87
C ASN A 107 -13.97 9.15 -9.33
N PHE A 108 -13.00 9.87 -8.78
CA PHE A 108 -12.60 11.18 -9.28
C PHE A 108 -11.93 11.08 -10.67
N LEU A 109 -10.99 10.15 -10.87
CA LEU A 109 -10.33 9.97 -12.17
C LEU A 109 -11.30 9.60 -13.32
N ARG A 110 -12.44 8.97 -13.01
CA ARG A 110 -13.49 8.64 -13.99
C ARG A 110 -14.30 9.83 -14.48
N ARG A 111 -14.06 11.04 -13.95
CA ARG A 111 -14.73 12.29 -14.35
C ARG A 111 -13.72 13.20 -15.06
N PRO A 112 -13.35 12.91 -16.33
CA PRO A 112 -12.21 13.55 -17.00
C PRO A 112 -12.32 15.07 -17.12
N ARG A 113 -13.54 15.60 -17.33
CA ARG A 113 -13.77 17.06 -17.37
C ARG A 113 -13.52 17.72 -16.01
N GLU A 114 -14.11 17.18 -14.95
CA GLU A 114 -13.91 17.68 -13.58
C GLU A 114 -12.44 17.55 -13.14
N LEU A 115 -11.78 16.46 -13.53
CA LEU A 115 -10.36 16.26 -13.29
C LEU A 115 -9.53 17.35 -13.96
N GLU A 116 -9.74 17.61 -15.26
CA GLU A 116 -8.99 18.62 -16.00
C GLU A 116 -9.21 20.03 -15.42
N GLU A 117 -10.46 20.41 -15.15
CA GLU A 117 -10.80 21.70 -14.56
C GLU A 117 -10.11 21.88 -13.19
N LYS A 118 -10.19 20.89 -12.30
CA LYS A 118 -9.54 20.98 -10.99
C LYS A 118 -8.02 20.97 -11.09
N VAL A 119 -7.42 20.16 -11.95
CA VAL A 119 -5.96 20.14 -12.13
C VAL A 119 -5.46 21.52 -12.55
N LEU A 120 -6.13 22.17 -13.52
CA LEU A 120 -5.76 23.51 -13.98
C LEU A 120 -5.96 24.55 -12.87
N ALA A 121 -7.07 24.50 -12.14
CA ALA A 121 -7.34 25.42 -11.03
C ALA A 121 -6.32 25.26 -9.89
N THR A 122 -5.99 24.02 -9.51
CA THR A 122 -4.99 23.70 -8.49
C THR A 122 -3.59 24.14 -8.93
N ALA A 123 -3.21 23.90 -10.18
CA ALA A 123 -1.93 24.36 -10.74
C ALA A 123 -1.79 25.88 -10.67
N ALA A 124 -2.84 26.61 -11.07
CA ALA A 124 -2.88 28.07 -10.99
C ALA A 124 -2.82 28.59 -9.54
N TYR A 125 -3.58 27.97 -8.62
CA TYR A 125 -3.60 28.35 -7.20
C TYR A 125 -2.24 28.18 -6.52
N HIS A 126 -1.58 27.04 -6.74
CA HIS A 126 -0.26 26.75 -6.16
C HIS A 126 0.91 27.35 -6.97
N LYS A 127 0.66 27.94 -8.13
CA LYS A 127 1.67 28.50 -9.05
C LYS A 127 2.72 27.46 -9.46
N VAL A 128 2.25 26.26 -9.80
CA VAL A 128 3.08 25.15 -10.27
C VAL A 128 2.61 24.68 -11.64
N ASP A 129 3.47 23.97 -12.36
CA ASP A 129 3.09 23.38 -13.64
C ASP A 129 2.01 22.31 -13.47
N ARG A 130 1.12 22.20 -14.47
CA ARG A 130 0.10 21.14 -14.58
C ARG A 130 0.71 19.74 -14.34
N ALA A 131 1.89 19.49 -14.90
CA ALA A 131 2.60 18.22 -14.77
C ALA A 131 2.94 17.85 -13.32
N VAL A 132 3.18 18.84 -12.44
CA VAL A 132 3.45 18.60 -11.01
C VAL A 132 2.19 18.10 -10.31
N VAL A 133 1.04 18.70 -10.62
CA VAL A 133 -0.26 18.27 -10.06
C VAL A 133 -0.62 16.88 -10.56
N GLU A 134 -0.48 16.61 -11.86
CA GLU A 134 -0.72 15.29 -12.44
C GLU A 134 0.21 14.22 -11.86
N SER A 135 1.48 14.55 -11.63
CA SER A 135 2.44 13.66 -10.96
C SER A 135 2.01 13.31 -9.53
N ARG A 136 1.43 14.28 -8.79
CA ARG A 136 0.88 14.03 -7.45
C ARG A 136 -0.35 13.13 -7.49
N VAL A 137 -1.22 13.29 -8.48
CA VAL A 137 -2.36 12.39 -8.72
C VAL A 137 -1.88 10.95 -8.94
N GLN A 138 -0.89 10.74 -9.81
CA GLN A 138 -0.31 9.41 -10.03
C GLN A 138 0.40 8.86 -8.78
N THR A 139 1.09 9.71 -8.03
CA THR A 139 1.79 9.31 -6.80
C THR A 139 0.80 8.77 -5.77
N CYS A 140 -0.35 9.43 -5.61
CA CYS A 140 -1.42 8.95 -4.72
C CYS A 140 -1.88 7.54 -5.11
N GLU A 141 -2.21 7.33 -6.39
CA GLU A 141 -2.69 6.05 -6.89
C GLU A 141 -1.67 4.93 -6.71
N LYS A 142 -0.42 5.18 -7.09
CA LYS A 142 0.67 4.22 -6.99
C LYS A 142 0.96 3.85 -5.54
N CYS A 143 1.15 4.85 -4.69
CA CYS A 143 1.56 4.63 -3.32
C CYS A 143 0.48 3.91 -2.51
N ALA A 144 -0.77 4.34 -2.56
CA ALA A 144 -1.83 3.64 -1.84
C ALA A 144 -2.11 2.25 -2.41
N GLY A 145 -1.98 2.06 -3.73
CA GLY A 145 -2.06 0.74 -4.35
C GLY A 145 -1.03 -0.24 -3.80
N GLN A 146 0.24 0.17 -3.82
CA GLN A 146 1.35 -0.62 -3.32
C GLN A 146 1.26 -0.84 -1.80
N LEU A 147 0.85 0.16 -1.03
CA LEU A 147 0.68 0.03 0.42
C LEU A 147 -0.40 -1.00 0.77
N LEU A 148 -1.56 -0.97 0.10
CA LEU A 148 -2.60 -1.99 0.26
C LEU A 148 -2.09 -3.38 -0.13
N ARG A 149 -1.32 -3.49 -1.23
CA ARG A 149 -0.67 -4.76 -1.62
C ARG A 149 0.23 -5.26 -0.50
N CYS A 150 0.99 -4.37 0.14
CA CYS A 150 1.84 -4.75 1.25
C CYS A 150 1.04 -5.30 2.43
N CYS A 151 -0.05 -4.62 2.80
CA CYS A 151 -0.93 -5.08 3.86
C CYS A 151 -1.54 -6.46 3.55
N TYR A 152 -2.03 -6.67 2.33
CA TYR A 152 -2.70 -7.92 1.93
C TYR A 152 -1.77 -9.13 1.76
N LEU A 153 -0.47 -8.99 2.01
CA LEU A 153 0.38 -10.17 2.21
C LEU A 153 0.08 -10.88 3.54
N ALA A 154 -0.35 -10.13 4.56
CA ALA A 154 -0.72 -10.66 5.87
C ALA A 154 -2.22 -10.98 5.92
N VAL A 155 -2.56 -12.20 6.35
CA VAL A 155 -3.97 -12.65 6.44
C VAL A 155 -4.76 -11.83 7.46
N GLU A 156 -4.11 -11.38 8.53
CA GLU A 156 -4.69 -10.53 9.57
C GLU A 156 -5.19 -9.19 8.99
N SER A 157 -4.53 -8.70 7.94
CA SER A 157 -5.02 -7.52 7.21
C SER A 157 -6.28 -7.82 6.43
N LEU A 158 -6.35 -8.97 5.77
CA LEU A 158 -7.53 -9.37 4.99
C LEU A 158 -8.75 -9.64 5.89
N GLN A 159 -8.54 -10.23 7.07
CA GLN A 159 -9.59 -10.49 8.06
C GLN A 159 -10.25 -9.20 8.61
N THR A 160 -9.53 -8.09 8.61
CA THR A 160 -10.03 -6.78 9.06
C THR A 160 -10.46 -5.87 7.91
N THR A 161 -10.24 -6.29 6.67
CA THR A 161 -10.58 -5.51 5.49
C THR A 161 -12.08 -5.51 5.24
N ASP A 162 -12.62 -4.37 4.82
CA ASP A 162 -13.96 -4.26 4.25
C ASP A 162 -14.02 -5.03 2.91
N MET A 163 -14.28 -6.33 3.01
CA MET A 163 -14.24 -7.25 1.88
C MET A 163 -15.30 -6.93 0.81
N PRO A 164 -16.54 -6.52 1.14
CA PRO A 164 -17.48 -6.04 0.14
C PRO A 164 -16.94 -4.85 -0.65
N LEU A 165 -16.33 -3.86 0.02
CA LEU A 165 -15.75 -2.69 -0.65
C LEU A 165 -14.57 -3.08 -1.53
N LEU A 166 -13.66 -3.93 -1.04
CA LEU A 166 -12.50 -4.42 -1.81
C LEU A 166 -12.96 -5.17 -3.07
N THR A 167 -13.89 -6.11 -2.92
CA THR A 167 -14.40 -6.94 -4.03
C THR A 167 -15.02 -6.07 -5.12
N ARG A 168 -15.89 -5.13 -4.72
CA ARG A 168 -16.51 -4.18 -5.66
C ARG A 168 -15.47 -3.28 -6.32
N TYR A 169 -14.48 -2.80 -5.56
CA TYR A 169 -13.41 -1.98 -6.11
C TYR A 169 -12.62 -2.72 -7.18
N VAL A 170 -12.19 -3.96 -6.88
CA VAL A 170 -11.46 -4.82 -7.82
C VAL A 170 -12.29 -5.10 -9.07
N ALA A 171 -13.53 -5.55 -8.91
CA ALA A 171 -14.43 -5.82 -10.04
C ALA A 171 -14.62 -4.57 -10.92
N SER A 172 -14.74 -3.40 -10.28
CA SER A 172 -14.85 -2.11 -10.94
C SER A 172 -13.59 -1.71 -11.72
N ILE A 173 -12.39 -2.00 -11.23
CA ILE A 173 -11.15 -1.79 -12.01
C ILE A 173 -11.14 -2.74 -13.21
N LEU A 174 -11.32 -4.05 -12.98
CA LEU A 174 -11.31 -5.06 -14.05
C LEU A 174 -12.34 -4.77 -15.15
N ALA A 175 -13.53 -4.28 -14.79
CA ALA A 175 -14.58 -3.93 -15.73
C ALA A 175 -14.23 -2.76 -16.66
N ASN A 176 -13.35 -1.86 -16.22
CA ASN A 176 -13.07 -0.59 -16.89
C ASN A 176 -11.65 -0.52 -17.46
N THR A 177 -10.93 -1.65 -17.44
CA THR A 177 -9.55 -1.74 -17.89
C THR A 177 -9.48 -2.72 -19.06
N ARG A 178 -8.81 -2.30 -20.14
CA ARG A 178 -8.58 -3.18 -21.29
C ARG A 178 -7.45 -4.17 -21.01
N ALA A 179 -7.52 -5.36 -21.61
CA ALA A 179 -6.56 -6.43 -21.39
C ALA A 179 -5.09 -6.00 -21.63
N GLU A 180 -4.84 -5.08 -22.57
CA GLU A 180 -3.48 -4.60 -22.91
C GLU A 180 -2.86 -3.73 -21.80
N ALA A 181 -3.65 -3.27 -20.83
CA ALA A 181 -3.14 -2.54 -19.68
C ALA A 181 -2.34 -3.46 -18.74
N PHE A 182 -2.62 -4.77 -18.73
CA PHE A 182 -2.03 -5.75 -17.81
C PHE A 182 -0.74 -6.40 -18.35
N THR A 183 -0.41 -6.25 -19.64
CA THR A 183 0.68 -6.97 -20.31
C THR A 183 1.96 -6.12 -20.53
N GLY A 184 2.35 -5.27 -19.58
CA GLY A 184 3.49 -4.34 -19.74
C GLY A 184 4.53 -4.40 -18.61
N THR A 185 5.81 -4.16 -18.94
CA THR A 185 6.95 -4.33 -18.03
C THR A 185 7.50 -3.06 -17.37
N ASN A 186 7.00 -1.86 -17.72
CA ASN A 186 7.53 -0.59 -17.21
C ASN A 186 6.49 0.21 -16.43
N ASP A 187 6.74 0.45 -15.13
CA ASP A 187 6.01 1.32 -14.15
C ASP A 187 4.49 1.10 -13.99
N ARG A 188 3.87 0.36 -14.93
CA ARG A 188 2.47 -0.07 -14.96
C ARG A 188 2.13 -1.00 -13.80
N ASP A 189 3.14 -1.73 -13.31
CA ASP A 189 3.01 -2.60 -12.16
C ASP A 189 2.56 -1.86 -10.90
N LYS A 190 2.81 -0.54 -10.82
CA LYS A 190 2.43 0.30 -9.68
C LYS A 190 1.00 0.83 -9.73
N PHE A 191 0.35 0.82 -10.90
CA PHE A 191 -1.01 1.34 -11.07
C PHE A 191 -2.08 0.31 -10.69
N GLN A 192 -3.30 0.78 -10.45
CA GLN A 192 -4.38 -0.03 -9.89
C GLN A 192 -4.75 -1.22 -10.76
N GLU A 193 -4.65 -1.05 -12.07
CA GLU A 193 -4.84 -2.11 -13.05
C GLU A 193 -3.99 -3.34 -12.68
N THR A 194 -2.73 -3.16 -12.32
CA THR A 194 -1.90 -4.29 -11.90
C THR A 194 -2.08 -4.63 -10.42
N GLN A 195 -2.24 -3.63 -9.55
CA GLN A 195 -2.36 -3.86 -8.11
C GLN A 195 -3.56 -4.75 -7.74
N VAL A 196 -4.69 -4.62 -8.44
CA VAL A 196 -5.87 -5.46 -8.17
C VAL A 196 -5.64 -6.94 -8.47
N LEU A 197 -4.72 -7.29 -9.38
CA LEU A 197 -4.34 -8.69 -9.61
C LEU A 197 -3.57 -9.26 -8.42
N TYR A 198 -2.70 -8.45 -7.80
CA TYR A 198 -2.03 -8.84 -6.56
C TYR A 198 -3.02 -9.01 -5.41
N TYR A 199 -4.03 -8.13 -5.30
CA TYR A 199 -5.09 -8.28 -4.30
C TYR A 199 -5.86 -9.58 -4.50
N CYS A 200 -6.23 -9.90 -5.74
CA CYS A 200 -6.89 -11.16 -6.07
C CYS A 200 -6.03 -12.37 -5.69
N CYS A 201 -4.74 -12.33 -6.02
CA CYS A 201 -3.82 -13.41 -5.67
C CYS A 201 -3.72 -13.60 -4.14
N SER A 202 -3.59 -12.51 -3.39
CA SER A 202 -3.61 -12.55 -1.93
C SER A 202 -4.91 -13.15 -1.37
N VAL A 203 -6.08 -12.68 -1.83
CA VAL A 203 -7.38 -13.13 -1.32
C VAL A 203 -7.69 -14.55 -1.76
N TYR A 204 -7.72 -14.81 -3.06
CA TYR A 204 -8.31 -16.04 -3.62
C TYR A 204 -7.30 -17.18 -3.76
N ALA A 205 -6.02 -16.89 -4.00
CA ALA A 205 -5.02 -17.93 -4.23
C ALA A 205 -4.23 -18.29 -2.96
N ARG A 206 -4.05 -17.33 -2.04
CA ARG A 206 -3.22 -17.53 -0.85
C ARG A 206 -4.03 -17.74 0.43
N HIS A 207 -4.97 -16.83 0.68
CA HIS A 207 -5.58 -16.71 2.01
C HIS A 207 -7.04 -17.14 2.09
N LEU A 208 -7.64 -17.62 0.99
CA LEU A 208 -9.09 -17.92 0.94
C LEU A 208 -9.53 -18.89 2.05
N GLY A 209 -8.76 -19.97 2.27
CA GLY A 209 -9.06 -20.96 3.31
C GLY A 209 -8.87 -20.46 4.75
N SER A 210 -8.27 -19.28 4.94
CA SER A 210 -8.12 -18.60 6.23
C SER A 210 -9.10 -17.43 6.40
N LEU A 211 -10.00 -17.24 5.42
CA LEU A 211 -11.09 -16.28 5.41
C LEU A 211 -12.44 -17.03 5.46
N ASP A 212 -13.54 -16.29 5.59
CA ASP A 212 -14.88 -16.84 5.38
C ASP A 212 -15.09 -17.11 3.89
N GLU A 213 -14.67 -18.29 3.42
CA GLU A 213 -14.68 -18.66 2.00
C GLU A 213 -16.05 -18.50 1.35
N ASP A 214 -17.12 -18.95 2.02
CA ASP A 214 -18.48 -18.86 1.49
C ASP A 214 -18.91 -17.41 1.29
N GLN A 215 -18.63 -16.54 2.28
CA GLN A 215 -18.94 -15.12 2.17
C GLN A 215 -18.11 -14.45 1.07
N VAL A 216 -16.79 -14.69 1.04
CA VAL A 216 -15.86 -14.07 0.09
C VAL A 216 -16.19 -14.49 -1.34
N MET A 217 -16.46 -15.78 -1.57
CA MET A 217 -16.85 -16.31 -2.87
C MET A 217 -18.25 -15.86 -3.28
N GLY A 218 -19.17 -15.71 -2.33
CA GLY A 218 -20.48 -15.09 -2.55
C GLY A 218 -20.35 -13.67 -3.11
N LEU A 219 -19.53 -12.82 -2.47
CA LEU A 219 -19.24 -11.46 -2.94
C LEU A 219 -18.60 -11.45 -4.33
N ALA A 220 -17.62 -12.34 -4.56
CA ALA A 220 -16.93 -12.43 -5.85
C ALA A 220 -17.89 -12.82 -6.99
N ARG A 221 -18.84 -13.72 -6.72
CA ARG A 221 -19.89 -14.11 -7.65
C ARG A 221 -20.83 -12.94 -7.93
N ASP A 222 -21.31 -12.26 -6.89
CA ASP A 222 -22.30 -11.18 -7.02
C ASP A 222 -21.76 -9.98 -7.82
N GLU A 223 -20.46 -9.67 -7.68
CA GLU A 223 -19.79 -8.61 -8.46
C GLU A 223 -19.25 -9.12 -9.83
N GLY A 224 -19.43 -10.41 -10.15
CA GLY A 224 -18.92 -11.05 -11.37
C GLY A 224 -17.40 -11.01 -11.48
N LEU A 225 -16.69 -10.97 -10.36
CA LEU A 225 -15.25 -10.71 -10.29
C LEU A 225 -14.44 -11.81 -10.99
N LEU A 226 -14.71 -13.08 -10.70
CA LEU A 226 -13.93 -14.20 -11.25
C LEU A 226 -14.04 -14.29 -12.78
N ALA A 227 -15.23 -14.04 -13.32
CA ALA A 227 -15.43 -13.99 -14.78
C ALA A 227 -14.58 -12.87 -15.41
N ARG A 228 -14.55 -11.69 -14.79
CA ARG A 228 -13.72 -10.56 -15.25
C ARG A 228 -12.23 -10.87 -15.14
N LEU A 229 -11.81 -11.54 -14.06
CA LEU A 229 -10.42 -11.93 -13.86
C LEU A 229 -9.96 -12.91 -14.96
N ALA A 230 -10.80 -13.87 -15.33
CA ALA A 230 -10.51 -14.80 -16.43
C ALA A 230 -10.39 -14.14 -17.81
N HIS A 231 -10.93 -12.93 -18.01
CA HIS A 231 -10.80 -12.19 -19.26
C HIS A 231 -9.50 -11.38 -19.37
N VAL A 232 -8.79 -11.16 -18.26
CA VAL A 232 -7.58 -10.33 -18.21
C VAL A 232 -6.29 -11.13 -17.96
N LEU A 233 -6.42 -12.41 -17.59
CA LEU A 233 -5.34 -13.39 -17.47
C LEU A 233 -5.20 -14.19 -18.76
#